data_AF-A0A933G4C5-F1
#
_entry.id   AF-A0A933G4C5-F1
#
_cell.length_a   1.000
_cell.length_b   1.000
_cell.length_c   1.000
_cell.angle_alpha   90.00
_cell.angle_beta   90.00
_cell.angle_gamma   90.00
#
_symmetry.space_group_name_H-M   'P 1'
#
loop_
_entity.id
_entity.type
_entity.pdbx_description
1 polymer ?
#
loop_
_entity_poly.entity_id
_entity_poly.type
_entity_poly.pdbx_seq_one_letter_code
_entity_poly.pdbx_strand_id
1 'polypeptide(L)'
;MNAYVQLIRPPQWIKNLFVFAALAFGNAFGKKVGDRYAVALSLLAFAAFCLASSAGYVFNDILDRHRDRLHPMKKDRPIASGQVSIRAGAVVTLILLAATLA
;
A
#
# COMPACT_ATOMS: atom_id res chain seq x y z
N MET A 1 -1.04 12.21 14.25
CA MET A 1 -0.92 11.81 12.84
C MET A 1 -2.33 11.58 12.29
N ASN A 2 -2.63 11.98 11.05
CA ASN A 2 -3.96 11.79 10.47
C ASN A 2 -4.31 10.29 10.42
N ALA A 3 -5.49 9.90 10.90
CA ALA A 3 -5.95 8.51 10.98
C ALA A 3 -5.91 7.80 9.62
N TYR A 4 -6.20 8.50 8.52
CA TYR A 4 -6.14 7.93 7.17
C TYR A 4 -4.71 7.68 6.69
N VAL A 5 -3.75 8.54 7.06
CA VAL A 5 -2.33 8.32 6.75
C VAL A 5 -1.80 7.12 7.51
N GLN A 6 -2.21 6.95 8.77
CA GLN A 6 -1.86 5.75 9.53
C GLN A 6 -2.51 4.50 8.93
N LEU A 7 -3.75 4.61 8.42
CA LEU A 7 -4.53 3.51 7.87
C LEU A 7 -3.89 2.91 6.60
N ILE A 8 -3.37 3.74 5.69
CA ILE A 8 -2.70 3.27 4.46
C ILE A 8 -1.25 2.81 4.67
N ARG A 9 -0.70 3.02 5.87
CA ARG A 9 0.62 2.54 6.30
C ARG A 9 1.80 2.85 5.34
N PRO A 10 2.09 4.13 5.00
CA PRO A 10 3.22 4.49 4.15
C PRO A 10 4.57 3.89 4.58
N PRO A 11 4.90 3.76 5.87
CA PRO A 11 6.15 3.09 6.29
C PRO A 11 6.28 1.65 5.79
N GLN A 12 5.17 0.95 5.49
CA GLN A 12 5.20 -0.42 4.97
C GLN A 12 5.53 -0.48 3.47
N TRP A 13 5.48 0.64 2.75
CA TRP A 13 5.81 0.70 1.33
C TRP A 13 7.27 0.35 1.03
N ILE A 14 8.14 0.44 2.04
CA ILE A 14 9.54 0.00 1.95
C ILE A 14 9.66 -1.47 1.49
N LYS A 15 8.68 -2.32 1.83
CA LYS A 15 8.64 -3.73 1.40
C LYS A 15 8.46 -3.87 -0.11
N ASN A 16 7.85 -2.89 -0.76
CA ASN A 16 7.60 -2.90 -2.19
C ASN A 16 8.82 -2.43 -2.99
N LEU A 17 9.90 -1.96 -2.35
CA LEU A 17 11.15 -1.63 -3.05
C LEU A 17 11.73 -2.83 -3.82
N PHE A 18 11.33 -4.05 -3.45
CA PHE A 18 11.68 -5.27 -4.19
C PHE A 18 11.25 -5.24 -5.66
N VAL A 19 10.25 -4.43 -6.03
CA VAL A 19 9.86 -4.20 -7.44
C VAL A 19 11.06 -3.71 -8.28
N PHE A 20 11.96 -2.91 -7.70
CA PHE A 20 13.14 -2.40 -8.39
C PHE A 20 14.25 -3.46 -8.58
N ALA A 21 14.13 -4.64 -7.97
CA ALA A 21 15.09 -5.73 -8.21
C ALA A 21 15.11 -6.12 -9.70
N ALA A 22 13.95 -6.13 -10.36
CA ALA A 22 13.85 -6.39 -11.80
C ALA A 22 14.66 -5.38 -12.64
N LEU A 23 14.66 -4.11 -12.22
CA LEU A 23 15.46 -3.06 -12.86
C LEU A 23 16.96 -3.24 -12.59
N ALA A 24 17.33 -3.56 -11.35
CA ALA A 24 18.71 -3.74 -10.92
C ALA A 24 19.41 -4.93 -11.61
N PHE A 25 18.70 -6.05 -11.78
CA PHE A 25 19.27 -7.29 -12.34
C PHE A 25 18.93 -7.52 -13.82
N GLY A 26 17.96 -6.79 -14.38
CA GLY A 26 17.48 -6.98 -15.75
C GLY A 26 18.36 -6.39 -16.86
N ASN A 27 19.60 -5.99 -16.57
CA ASN A 27 20.50 -5.31 -17.51
C ASN A 27 19.93 -4.00 -18.10
N ALA A 28 18.98 -3.36 -17.40
CA ALA A 28 18.22 -2.19 -17.82
C ALA A 28 18.94 -0.84 -17.61
N PHE A 29 20.24 -0.87 -17.33
CA PHE A 29 21.10 0.31 -17.24
C PHE A 29 22.04 0.42 -18.47
N GLY A 30 21.66 -0.23 -19.57
CA GLY A 30 22.44 -0.39 -20.80
C GLY A 30 22.17 0.67 -21.87
N LYS A 31 22.48 1.95 -21.59
CA LYS A 31 22.67 3.08 -22.54
C LYS A 31 21.65 3.28 -23.67
N LYS A 32 20.45 2.71 -23.64
CA LYS A 32 19.44 2.87 -24.71
C LYS A 32 18.17 3.54 -24.18
N VAL A 33 17.41 4.14 -25.09
CA VAL A 33 16.10 4.78 -24.82
C VAL A 33 15.13 3.87 -24.05
N GLY A 34 15.31 2.53 -24.12
CA GLY A 34 14.59 1.55 -23.31
C GLY A 34 14.77 1.67 -21.80
N ASP A 35 15.89 2.24 -21.33
CA ASP A 35 16.20 2.36 -19.89
C ASP A 35 15.28 3.37 -19.19
N ARG A 36 14.97 4.50 -19.84
CA ARG A 36 14.06 5.52 -19.27
C ARG A 36 12.63 4.99 -19.16
N TYR A 37 12.19 4.22 -20.16
CA TYR A 37 10.89 3.58 -20.15
C TYR A 37 10.81 2.49 -19.07
N ALA A 38 11.85 1.66 -18.92
CA ALA A 38 11.92 0.65 -17.88
C ALA A 38 11.91 1.25 -16.46
N VAL A 39 12.61 2.37 -16.24
CA VAL A 39 12.57 3.12 -14.98
C VAL A 39 11.16 3.65 -14.72
N ALA A 40 10.53 4.30 -15.71
CA ALA A 40 9.17 4.83 -15.57
C ALA A 40 8.16 3.72 -15.26
N LEU A 41 8.25 2.57 -15.94
CA LEU A 41 7.40 1.41 -15.69
C LEU A 41 7.65 0.82 -14.30
N SER A 42 8.90 0.79 -13.83
CA SER A 42 9.24 0.31 -12.49
C SER A 42 8.71 1.24 -11.39
N LEU A 43 8.74 2.57 -11.62
CA LEU A 43 8.14 3.55 -10.72
C LEU A 43 6.61 3.41 -10.66
N LEU A 44 5.96 3.22 -11.81
CA LEU A 44 4.52 2.97 -11.89
C LEU A 44 4.15 1.67 -11.17
N ALA A 45 4.90 0.59 -11.42
CA ALA A 45 4.73 -0.68 -10.74
C ALA A 45 4.92 -0.53 -9.22
N PHE A 46 5.96 0.17 -8.77
CA PHE A 46 6.18 0.45 -7.36
C PHE A 46 4.99 1.20 -6.73
N ALA A 47 4.48 2.24 -7.38
CA ALA A 47 3.31 2.98 -6.94
C ALA A 47 2.06 2.07 -6.85
N ALA A 48 1.80 1.28 -7.89
CA ALA A 48 0.69 0.32 -7.92
C ALA A 48 0.81 -0.72 -6.79
N PHE A 49 2.00 -1.28 -6.53
CA PHE A 49 2.22 -2.19 -5.41
C PHE A 49 2.01 -1.53 -4.04
N CYS A 50 2.39 -0.25 -3.89
CA CYS A 50 2.12 0.52 -2.67
C CYS A 50 0.61 0.70 -2.45
N LEU A 51 -0.14 1.06 -3.48
CA LEU A 51 -1.59 1.21 -3.40
C LEU A 51 -2.29 -0.13 -3.13
N ALA A 52 -1.91 -1.20 -3.83
CA ALA A 52 -2.48 -2.54 -3.67
C ALA A 52 -2.21 -3.11 -2.27
N SER A 53 -0.97 -2.99 -1.78
CA SER A 53 -0.63 -3.41 -0.41
C SER A 53 -1.36 -2.59 0.65
N SER A 54 -1.51 -1.28 0.43
CA SER A 54 -2.32 -0.41 1.31
C SER A 54 -3.77 -0.87 1.35
N ALA A 55 -4.39 -1.16 0.20
CA ALA A 55 -5.74 -1.69 0.12
C ALA A 55 -5.88 -3.01 0.91
N GLY A 56 -4.93 -3.93 0.74
CA GLY A 56 -4.87 -5.17 1.51
C GLY A 56 -4.74 -4.93 3.02
N TYR A 57 -3.94 -3.97 3.46
CA TYR A 57 -3.85 -3.62 4.88
C TYR A 57 -5.14 -3.04 5.43
N VAL A 58 -5.80 -2.12 4.70
CA VAL A 58 -7.09 -1.55 5.14
C VAL A 58 -8.16 -2.64 5.21
N PHE A 59 -8.22 -3.50 4.19
CA PHE A 59 -9.15 -4.63 4.19
C PHE A 59 -8.92 -5.59 5.36
N ASN A 60 -7.66 -5.91 5.65
CA ASN A 60 -7.31 -6.74 6.80
C ASN A 60 -7.72 -6.07 8.13
N ASP A 61 -7.55 -4.75 8.27
CA ASP A 61 -7.97 -4.02 9.48
C ASP A 61 -9.50 -4.03 9.67
N ILE A 62 -10.28 -4.12 8.58
CA ILE A 62 -11.74 -4.31 8.66
C ILE A 62 -12.07 -5.70 9.19
N LEU A 63 -11.48 -6.75 8.61
CA LEU A 63 -11.73 -8.14 8.98
C LEU A 63 -11.27 -8.43 10.41
N ASP A 64 -10.11 -7.91 10.79
CA ASP A 64 -9.51 -8.14 12.10
C ASP A 64 -10.02 -7.22 13.20
N ARG A 65 -10.94 -6.27 12.90
CA ARG A 65 -11.30 -5.17 13.83
C ARG A 65 -11.64 -5.62 15.24
N HIS A 66 -12.36 -6.75 15.38
CA HIS A 66 -12.81 -7.25 16.68
C HIS A 66 -11.65 -7.85 17.47
N ARG A 67 -10.77 -8.59 16.79
CA ARG A 67 -9.55 -9.15 17.38
C ARG A 67 -8.56 -8.05 17.74
N ASP A 68 -8.37 -7.08 16.85
CA ASP A 68 -7.44 -5.98 17.05
C ASP A 68 -7.84 -5.11 18.24
N ARG A 69 -9.14 -4.90 18.49
CA ARG A 69 -9.66 -4.20 19.69
C ARG A 69 -9.21 -4.83 21.01
N LEU A 70 -9.04 -6.15 21.05
CA LEU A 70 -8.63 -6.88 22.26
C LEU A 70 -7.11 -6.98 22.40
N HIS A 71 -6.35 -6.59 21.37
CA HIS A 71 -4.91 -6.77 21.33
C HIS A 71 -4.16 -5.54 21.92
N PRO A 72 -3.17 -5.74 22.81
CA PRO A 72 -2.53 -4.65 23.56
C PRO A 72 -1.93 -3.55 22.67
N MET A 73 -1.33 -3.93 21.54
CA MET A 73 -0.71 -2.98 20.58
C MET A 73 -1.56 -2.63 19.35
N LYS A 74 -2.62 -3.38 19.03
CA LYS A 74 -3.39 -3.19 17.78
C LYS A 74 -4.74 -2.52 18.01
N LYS A 75 -5.17 -2.39 19.27
CA LYS A 75 -6.40 -1.71 19.66
C LYS A 75 -6.47 -0.26 19.18
N ASP A 76 -5.33 0.39 19.02
CA ASP A 76 -5.21 1.79 18.59
C ASP A 76 -5.20 1.96 17.06
N ARG A 77 -5.34 0.88 16.29
CA ARG A 77 -5.50 0.97 14.84
C ARG A 77 -6.74 1.81 14.51
N PRO A 78 -6.74 2.61 13.43
CA PRO A 78 -7.84 3.54 13.14
C PRO A 78 -9.23 2.88 13.06
N ILE A 79 -9.34 1.68 12.48
CA ILE A 79 -10.62 0.96 12.37
C ILE A 79 -10.97 0.26 13.69
N ALA A 80 -9.99 -0.34 14.38
CA ALA A 80 -10.21 -1.00 15.66
C ALA A 80 -10.66 -0.01 16.74
N SER A 81 -9.99 1.13 16.86
CA SER A 81 -10.31 2.21 17.80
C SER A 81 -11.58 3.01 17.43
N GLY A 82 -12.08 2.87 16.20
CA GLY A 82 -13.27 3.58 15.71
C GLY A 82 -13.01 4.99 15.17
N GLN A 83 -11.74 5.43 15.08
CA GLN A 83 -11.37 6.70 14.43
C GLN A 83 -11.76 6.73 12.95
N VAL A 84 -11.76 5.57 12.29
CA VAL A 84 -12.25 5.40 10.91
C VAL A 84 -13.36 4.34 10.92
N SER A 85 -14.53 4.69 10.37
CA SER A 85 -15.65 3.75 10.26
C SER A 85 -15.35 2.63 9.27
N ILE A 86 -15.98 1.46 9.41
CA ILE A 86 -15.83 0.37 8.44
C ILE A 86 -16.20 0.83 7.02
N ARG A 87 -17.28 1.60 6.88
CA ARG A 87 -17.73 2.10 5.57
C ARG A 87 -16.64 2.98 4.94
N ALA A 88 -16.05 3.90 5.71
CA ALA A 88 -14.95 4.71 5.23
C ALA A 88 -13.72 3.87 4.87
N GLY A 89 -13.37 2.87 5.69
CA GLY A 89 -12.31 1.91 5.38
C GLY A 89 -12.56 1.15 4.07
N ALA A 90 -13.78 0.66 3.85
CA ALA A 90 -14.15 -0.06 2.63
C ALA A 90 -14.09 0.84 1.39
N VAL A 91 -14.55 2.09 1.49
CA VAL A 91 -14.41 3.10 0.42
C VAL A 91 -12.94 3.36 0.11
N VAL A 92 -12.10 3.53 1.14
CA VAL A 92 -10.64 3.70 0.97
C VAL A 92 -10.03 2.49 0.26
N THR A 93 -10.39 1.26 0.65
CA THR A 93 -9.95 0.03 -0.03
C THR A 93 -10.32 0.06 -1.51
N LEU A 94 -11.57 0.39 -1.86
CA LEU A 94 -12.02 0.43 -3.25
C LEU A 94 -11.31 1.52 -4.07
N ILE A 95 -11.12 2.71 -3.49
CA ILE A 95 -10.38 3.80 -4.13
C ILE A 95 -8.94 3.38 -4.42
N LEU A 96 -8.27 2.77 -3.43
CA LEU A 96 -6.90 2.30 -3.59
C LEU A 96 -6.79 1.22 -4.67
N LEU A 97 -7.73 0.27 -4.71
CA LEU A 97 -7.76 -0.75 -5.77
C LEU A 97 -8.01 -0.14 -7.14
N ALA A 98 -8.99 0.76 -7.28
CA ALA A 98 -9.24 1.46 -8.54
C ALA A 98 -8.00 2.23 -9.02
N ALA A 99 -7.30 2.90 -8.11
CA ALA A 99 -6.06 3.63 -8.41
C ALA A 99 -4.89 2.72 -8.80
N THR A 100 -4.93 1.41 -8.53
CA THR A 100 -3.90 0.48 -9.00
C THR A 100 -4.03 0.14 -10.48
N LEU A 101 -5.22 0.34 -11.05
CA LEU A 101 -5.57 -0.02 -12.44
C LEU A 101 -5.49 1.16 -13.41
N ALA A 102 -5.33 2.38 -12.89
CA ALA A 102 -5.20 3.62 -13.67
C ALA A 102 -3.73 3.88 -14.01
#